data_AF-A0A9E7NCP6-F1
#
_entry.id   AF-A0A9E7NCP6-F1
#
_cell.length_a   1.000
_cell.length_b   1.000
_cell.length_c   1.000
_cell.angle_alpha   90.00
_cell.angle_beta   90.00
_cell.angle_gamma   90.00
#
_symmetry.space_group_name_H-M   'P 1'
#
loop_
_entity.id
_entity.type
_entity.pdbx_description
1 polymer ?
#
loop_
_entity_poly.entity_id
_entity_poly.type
_entity_poly.pdbx_seq_one_letter_code
_entity_poly.pdbx_strand_id
1 'polypeptide(L)' 'MSDTGRDHVDSKPLQETLLEAVRGLDAETPGNGVYVDEVIGEVKAETGYTTPDVLDALSALYRQGEVYQPRPWHAKVTDQ' A
#
# COMPACT_ATOMS: atom_id res chain seq x y z
N MET A 1 -30.19 10.18 18.30
CA MET A 1 -28.78 10.39 17.93
C MET A 1 -28.06 9.13 18.35
N SER A 2 -27.57 8.33 17.41
CA SER A 2 -26.74 7.17 17.73
C SER A 2 -25.56 7.19 16.78
N ASP A 3 -24.51 7.70 17.37
CA ASP A 3 -23.14 7.77 16.94
C ASP A 3 -22.61 6.34 16.74
N THR A 4 -22.15 6.05 15.54
CA THR A 4 -21.16 5.00 15.29
C THR A 4 -20.47 5.38 13.99
N GLY A 5 -19.87 6.57 14.00
CA GLY A 5 -18.75 6.81 13.12
C GLY A 5 -17.73 5.72 13.42
N ARG A 6 -17.65 4.70 12.56
CA ARG A 6 -16.32 4.16 12.30
C ARG A 6 -15.57 5.37 11.80
N ASP A 7 -14.69 5.92 12.64
CA ASP A 7 -13.70 6.87 12.19
C ASP A 7 -13.15 6.27 10.89
N HIS A 8 -13.53 6.85 9.75
CA HIS A 8 -12.77 6.65 8.53
C HIS A 8 -11.47 7.35 8.86
N VAL A 9 -10.56 6.62 9.50
CA VAL A 9 -9.17 7.02 9.53
C VAL A 9 -8.82 7.25 8.06
N ASP A 10 -8.50 8.49 7.72
CA ASP A 10 -8.36 8.92 6.34
C ASP A 10 -7.38 7.96 5.65
N SER A 11 -7.91 7.17 4.71
CA SER A 11 -7.14 6.15 4.00
C SER A 11 -6.22 6.76 2.94
N LYS A 12 -6.40 8.03 2.62
CA LYS A 12 -5.57 8.78 1.67
C LYS A 12 -4.10 8.89 2.12
N PRO A 13 -3.80 9.34 3.37
CA PRO A 13 -2.46 9.27 3.92
C PRO A 13 -1.82 7.88 3.81
N LEU A 14 -2.56 6.82 4.11
CA LEU A 14 -2.05 5.45 4.04
C LEU A 14 -1.77 4.98 2.61
N GLN A 15 -2.62 5.35 1.65
CA GLN A 15 -2.44 5.05 0.23
C GLN A 15 -1.21 5.78 -0.34
N GLU A 16 -1.03 7.05 0.02
CA GLU A 16 0.15 7.84 -0.38
C GLU A 16 1.44 7.22 0.17
N THR A 17 1.50 6.90 1.47
CA THR A 17 2.66 6.21 2.07
C THR A 17 2.92 4.85 1.41
N LEU A 18 1.88 4.09 1.07
CA LEU A 18 2.02 2.82 0.35
C LEU A 18 2.67 3.00 -1.03
N LEU A 19 2.24 4.00 -1.80
CA LEU A 19 2.81 4.29 -3.12
C LEU A 19 4.28 4.70 -3.01
N GLU A 20 4.62 5.52 -2.03
CA GLU A 20 5.99 5.93 -1.75
C GLU A 20 6.87 4.74 -1.38
N ALA A 21 6.42 3.86 -0.49
CA ALA A 21 7.14 2.65 -0.10
C ALA A 21 7.37 1.72 -1.31
N VAL A 22 6.34 1.46 -2.13
CA VAL A 22 6.48 0.63 -3.34
C VAL A 22 7.49 1.24 -4.31
N ARG A 23 7.46 2.56 -4.53
CA ARG A 23 8.42 3.26 -5.42
C ARG A 23 9.84 3.24 -4.87
N GLY A 24 10.00 3.49 -3.57
CA GLY A 24 11.30 3.49 -2.90
C GLY A 24 11.98 2.13 -3.01
N LEU A 25 11.28 1.07 -2.61
CA LEU A 25 11.78 -0.30 -2.69
C LEU A 25 12.08 -0.76 -4.13
N ASP A 26 11.24 -0.37 -5.12
CA ASP A 26 11.47 -0.74 -6.53
C ASP A 26 12.68 0.01 -7.10
N ALA A 27 12.98 1.22 -6.62
CA ALA A 27 14.17 1.97 -7.02
C ALA A 27 15.47 1.36 -6.45
N GLU A 28 15.43 0.73 -5.28
CA GLU A 28 16.58 0.01 -4.71
C GLU A 28 16.85 -1.33 -5.41
N THR A 29 15.79 -1.97 -5.90
CA THR A 29 15.87 -3.25 -6.63
C THR A 29 15.13 -3.21 -7.96
N PRO A 30 15.62 -2.40 -8.93
CA PRO A 30 14.88 -2.12 -10.17
C PRO A 30 14.59 -3.39 -10.97
N GLY A 31 13.30 -3.64 -11.22
CA GLY A 31 12.85 -4.76 -12.06
C GLY A 31 11.40 -5.17 -11.87
N ASN A 32 11.22 -6.42 -11.39
CA ASN A 32 9.97 -7.19 -11.40
C ASN A 32 8.97 -6.79 -10.30
N GLY A 33 9.06 -5.57 -9.76
CA GLY A 33 8.31 -5.13 -8.57
C GLY A 33 8.92 -5.65 -7.27
N VAL A 34 8.31 -5.23 -6.16
CA VAL A 34 8.77 -5.43 -4.78
C VAL A 34 7.89 -6.43 -4.05
N TYR A 35 8.40 -7.15 -3.05
CA TYR A 35 7.57 -8.09 -2.30
C TYR A 35 6.51 -7.34 -1.49
N VAL A 36 5.27 -7.83 -1.56
CA VAL A 36 4.14 -7.25 -0.81
C VAL A 36 4.41 -7.28 0.70
N ASP A 37 5.06 -8.33 1.21
CA ASP A 37 5.39 -8.44 2.63
C ASP A 37 6.42 -7.39 3.08
N GLU A 38 7.36 -7.01 2.22
CA GLU A 38 8.35 -5.95 2.50
C GLU A 38 7.66 -4.58 2.59
N VAL A 39 6.81 -4.27 1.60
CA VAL A 39 6.00 -3.04 1.59
C VAL A 39 5.12 -2.95 2.84
N ILE A 40 4.45 -4.03 3.21
CA ILE A 40 3.61 -4.07 4.42
C ILE A 40 4.47 -3.85 5.67
N GLY A 41 5.65 -4.48 5.75
CA GLY A 41 6.57 -4.31 6.87
C GLY A 41 7.00 -2.86 7.05
N GLU A 42 7.41 -2.21 5.97
CA GLU A 42 7.87 -0.81 5.97
C GLU A 42 6.76 0.16 6.36
N VAL A 43 5.59 0.08 5.70
CA VAL A 43 4.46 0.97 5.98
C VAL A 43 4.00 0.82 7.42
N LYS A 44 3.92 -0.40 7.96
CA LYS A 44 3.54 -0.61 9.37
C LYS A 44 4.52 0.00 10.34
N ALA A 45 5.82 -0.10 10.05
CA ALA A 45 6.86 0.46 10.90
C ALA A 45 6.81 2.00 10.92
N GLU A 46 6.47 2.62 9.79
CA GLU A 46 6.38 4.07 9.64
C GLU A 46 5.09 4.65 10.23
N THR A 47 3.95 3.98 10.01
CA THR A 47 2.63 4.55 10.28
C THR A 47 1.93 4.01 11.52
N GLY A 48 2.33 2.82 12.01
CA GLY A 48 1.65 2.11 13.09
C GLY A 48 0.34 1.42 12.71
N TYR A 49 -0.07 1.42 11.43
CA TYR A 49 -1.28 0.70 10.98
C TYR A 49 -1.15 -0.82 11.14
N THR A 50 -2.30 -1.50 11.17
CA THR A 50 -2.32 -2.97 11.23
C THR A 50 -2.14 -3.58 9.84
N THR A 51 -1.71 -4.84 9.77
CA THR A 51 -1.59 -5.56 8.49
C THR A 51 -2.91 -5.57 7.69
N PRO A 52 -4.09 -5.83 8.30
CA PRO A 52 -5.37 -5.71 7.61
C PRO A 52 -5.62 -4.34 6.97
N ASP A 53 -5.36 -3.24 7.69
CA ASP A 53 -5.59 -1.88 7.17
C ASP A 53 -4.70 -1.59 5.95
N VAL A 54 -3.43 -2.01 6.03
CA VAL A 54 -2.47 -1.86 4.93
C VAL A 54 -2.88 -2.71 3.72
N LEU A 55 -3.35 -3.94 3.93
CA LEU A 55 -3.85 -4.80 2.87
C LEU A 55 -5.12 -4.26 2.21
N ASP A 56 -6.03 -3.67 2.98
CA ASP A 56 -7.25 -3.05 2.46
C ASP A 56 -6.92 -1.82 1.60
N ALA A 57 -5.95 -1.00 2.04
CA ALA A 57 -5.47 0.14 1.28
C ALA A 57 -4.73 -0.29 0.00
N LEU A 58 -3.84 -1.29 0.07
CA LEU A 58 -3.17 -1.86 -1.10
C LEU A 58 -4.18 -2.46 -2.09
N SER A 59 -5.21 -3.14 -1.60
CA SER A 59 -6.31 -3.66 -2.42
C SER A 59 -7.10 -2.53 -3.11
N ALA A 60 -7.24 -1.37 -2.48
CA ALA A 60 -7.84 -0.21 -3.11
C ALA A 60 -6.97 0.34 -4.25
N LEU A 61 -5.65 0.46 -4.05
CA LEU A 61 -4.69 0.89 -5.08
C LEU A 61 -4.68 -0.06 -6.30
N TYR A 62 -4.77 -1.37 -6.08
CA TYR A 62 -4.92 -2.35 -7.16
C TYR A 62 -6.21 -2.12 -7.98
N ARG A 63 -7.34 -1.85 -7.31
CA ARG A 63 -8.62 -1.57 -8.00
C ARG A 63 -8.62 -0.25 -8.75
N GLN A 64 -7.90 0.75 -8.25
CA GLN A 64 -7.74 2.06 -8.89
C GLN A 64 -6.76 2.01 -10.07
N GLY A 65 -5.95 0.94 -10.15
CA GLY A 65 -4.93 0.78 -11.19
C GLY A 65 -3.64 1.55 -10.91
N GLU A 66 -3.47 2.11 -9.72
CA GLU A 66 -2.26 2.83 -9.32
C GLU A 66 -1.10 1.89 -9.00
N VAL A 67 -1.44 0.67 -8.56
CA VAL A 67 -0.48 -0.42 -8.35
C VAL A 67 -0.95 -1.63 -9.17
N TYR A 68 -0.01 -2.38 -9.73
CA TYR A 68 -0.28 -3.65 -10.39
C TYR A 68 0.62 -4.76 -9.85
N GLN A 69 0.23 -6.00 -10.12
CA GLN A 69 0.95 -7.20 -9.68
C GLN A 69 1.72 -7.80 -10.87
N PRO A 70 3.01 -7.50 -11.04
CA PRO A 70 3.80 -8.04 -12.15
C PRO A 70 4.04 -9.55 -12.04
N ARG A 71 4.04 -10.10 -10.81
CA ARG A 71 4.19 -11.53 -10.51
C ARG A 71 3.59 -11.86 -9.15
N PRO A 72 3.36 -13.15 -8.81
CA PRO A 72 2.80 -13.52 -7.52
C PRO A 72 3.55 -12.86 -6.35
N TRP A 73 2.81 -12.32 -5.39
CA TRP A 73 3.32 -11.66 -4.18
C TRP A 73 4.16 -10.40 -4.39
N HIS A 74 4.13 -9.80 -5.59
CA HIS A 74 4.85 -8.56 -5.86
C HIS A 74 3.90 -7.40 -6.20
N ALA A 75 4.30 -6.19 -5.82
CA ALA A 75 3.63 -4.94 -6.14
C ALA A 75 4.55 -4.05 -6.97
N LYS A 76 3.98 -3.27 -7.88
CA LYS A 76 4.70 -2.21 -8.61
C LYS A 76 3.73 -1.08 -8.90
N VAL A 77 4.18 0.17 -8.75
CA VAL A 77 3.37 1.32 -9.16
C VAL A 77 3.23 1.33 -10.68
N THR A 78 2.02 1.58 -11.17
CA THR A 78 1.76 1.78 -12.59
C THR A 78 2.37 3.10 -13.03
N ASP A 79 3.19 3.08 -14.07
CA ASP A 79 3.68 4.30 -14.70
C ASP A 79 2.48 5.03 -15.36
N GLN A 80 2.24 6.30 -14.97
CA GLN A 80 1.28 7.18 -15.65
C GLN A 80 1.97 8.04 -16.71
#